data_AF-A0A519K9I0-F1
#
_entry.id   AF-A0A519K9I0-F1
#
_cell.length_a   1.000
_cell.length_b   1.000
_cell.length_c   1.000
_cell.angle_alpha   90.00
_cell.angle_beta   90.00
_cell.angle_gamma   90.00
#
_symmetry.space_group_name_H-M   'P 1'
#
loop_
_entity.id
_entity.type
_entity.pdbx_description
1 polymer ?
#
loop_
_entity_poly.entity_id
_entity_poly.type
_entity_poly.pdbx_seq_one_letter_code
_entity_poly.pdbx_strand_id
1 'polypeptide(L)'
;MNLRIVIIALLVCFSMQSQIAAFETKGKISPEMAEMSISSLSLQINANPTQGELYHQRGTLYMLSKKEQLASNDFSKSIELKSDMQADSYFYRALVKQSLNDATYCDDFAMAKKLGFKNTAGWEPIDKICGF
;
A
#
# COMPACT_ATOMS: atom_id res chain seq x y z
N MET A 1 16.36 -41.23 -29.52
CA MET A 1 16.03 -40.08 -28.65
C MET A 1 16.19 -40.51 -27.21
N ASN A 2 17.21 -40.02 -26.50
CA ASN A 2 17.62 -40.58 -25.20
C ASN A 2 16.70 -40.08 -24.07
N LEU A 3 15.99 -41.00 -23.42
CA LEU A 3 15.03 -40.76 -22.34
C LEU A 3 15.62 -39.92 -21.17
N ARG A 4 16.94 -40.00 -20.95
CA ARG A 4 17.67 -39.19 -19.96
C ARG A 4 17.70 -37.69 -20.27
N ILE A 5 17.75 -37.33 -21.56
CA ILE A 5 17.79 -35.92 -22.00
C ILE A 5 16.43 -35.25 -21.77
N VAL A 6 15.33 -36.01 -21.94
CA VAL A 6 13.96 -35.53 -21.72
C VAL A 6 13.69 -35.23 -20.24
N ILE A 7 14.20 -36.06 -19.32
CA ILE A 7 14.00 -35.88 -17.87
C ILE A 7 14.78 -34.67 -17.34
N ILE A 8 16.01 -34.45 -17.80
CA ILE A 8 16.81 -33.28 -17.40
C ILE A 8 16.16 -31.98 -17.91
N ALA A 9 15.63 -31.99 -19.15
CA ALA A 9 14.93 -30.83 -19.70
C ALA A 9 13.67 -30.45 -18.90
N LEU A 10 12.92 -31.42 -18.38
CA LEU A 10 11.72 -31.18 -17.57
C LEU A 10 12.04 -30.61 -16.18
N LEU A 11 13.11 -31.08 -15.53
CA LEU A 11 13.53 -30.59 -14.21
C LEU A 11 14.08 -29.16 -14.24
N VAL A 12 14.82 -28.80 -15.30
CA VAL A 12 15.29 -27.43 -15.52
C VAL A 12 14.12 -26.49 -15.85
N CYS A 13 13.10 -26.98 -16.56
CA CYS A 13 11.89 -26.19 -16.85
C CYS A 13 11.05 -25.93 -15.59
N PHE A 14 11.00 -26.89 -14.66
CA PHE A 14 10.29 -26.74 -13.38
C PHE A 14 10.96 -25.70 -12.45
N SER A 15 12.30 -25.63 -12.45
CA SER A 15 13.03 -24.61 -11.69
C SER A 15 12.99 -23.23 -12.35
N MET A 16 12.76 -23.15 -13.66
CA MET A 16 12.49 -21.88 -14.35
C MET A 16 11.04 -21.40 -14.15
N GLN A 17 10.07 -22.31 -14.07
CA GLN A 17 8.65 -21.97 -13.81
C GLN A 17 8.43 -21.36 -12.43
N SER A 18 9.16 -21.80 -11.41
CA SER A 18 9.12 -21.16 -10.08
C SER A 18 9.72 -19.75 -10.10
N GLN A 19 10.72 -19.49 -10.95
CA GLN A 19 11.32 -18.16 -11.11
C GLN A 19 10.45 -17.20 -11.95
N ILE A 20 9.66 -17.72 -12.90
CA ILE A 20 8.76 -16.91 -13.74
C ILE A 20 7.59 -16.34 -12.93
N ALA A 21 7.04 -17.08 -11.95
CA ALA A 21 6.00 -16.57 -11.06
C ALA A 21 6.46 -15.32 -10.26
N ALA A 22 7.75 -15.22 -9.94
CA ALA A 22 8.32 -14.04 -9.30
C ALA A 22 8.42 -12.82 -10.24
N PHE A 23 8.50 -13.06 -11.55
CA PHE A 23 8.66 -12.00 -12.56
C PHE A 23 7.34 -11.53 -13.19
N GLU A 24 6.29 -12.36 -13.21
CA GLU A 24 4.97 -11.97 -13.73
C GLU A 24 4.22 -10.98 -12.82
N THR A 25 4.70 -10.72 -11.60
CA THR A 25 4.16 -9.70 -10.68
C THR A 25 4.85 -8.34 -10.84
N LYS A 26 5.03 -7.86 -12.07
CA LYS A 26 5.46 -6.46 -12.31
C LYS A 26 4.44 -5.49 -11.69
N GLY A 27 4.66 -5.13 -10.42
CA GLY A 27 3.89 -4.14 -9.66
C GLY A 27 3.00 -4.68 -8.52
N LYS A 28 2.91 -5.99 -8.30
CA LYS A 28 2.05 -6.57 -7.23
C LYS A 28 2.91 -7.18 -6.14
N ILE A 29 2.94 -6.56 -4.95
CA ILE A 29 3.60 -7.14 -3.78
C ILE A 29 2.96 -8.49 -3.42
N SER A 30 3.75 -9.53 -3.18
CA SER A 30 3.21 -10.82 -2.75
C SER A 30 2.68 -10.70 -1.31
N PRO A 31 1.69 -11.50 -0.89
CA PRO A 31 1.20 -11.47 0.48
C PRO A 31 2.31 -11.72 1.52
N GLU A 32 3.23 -12.65 1.22
CA GLU A 32 4.38 -12.93 2.08
C GLU A 32 5.30 -11.71 2.22
N MET A 33 5.66 -11.06 1.10
CA MET A 33 6.48 -9.86 1.12
C MET A 33 5.79 -8.71 1.85
N ALA A 34 4.46 -8.57 1.71
CA ALA A 34 3.68 -7.57 2.42
C ALA A 34 3.71 -7.80 3.94
N GLU A 35 3.48 -9.03 4.41
CA GLU A 35 3.53 -9.35 5.85
C GLU A 35 4.95 -9.17 6.43
N MET A 36 5.99 -9.58 5.69
CA MET A 36 7.37 -9.33 6.09
C MET A 36 7.67 -7.83 6.22
N SER A 37 7.20 -7.02 5.27
CA SER A 37 7.38 -5.56 5.27
C SER A 37 6.62 -4.90 6.43
N ILE A 38 5.37 -5.33 6.69
CA ILE A 38 4.57 -4.88 7.82
C ILE A 38 5.28 -5.20 9.15
N SER A 39 5.84 -6.40 9.28
CA SER A 39 6.58 -6.82 10.48
C SER A 39 7.82 -5.96 10.69
N SER A 40 8.62 -5.75 9.63
CA SER A 40 9.81 -4.89 9.67
C SER A 40 9.48 -3.44 10.08
N LEU A 41 8.44 -2.85 9.49
CA LEU A 41 7.98 -1.51 9.85
C LEU A 41 7.49 -1.44 11.30
N SER A 42 6.83 -2.49 11.78
CA SER A 42 6.38 -2.56 13.18
C SER A 42 7.54 -2.58 14.16
N LEU A 43 8.64 -3.27 13.85
CA LEU A 43 9.86 -3.23 14.65
C LEU A 43 10.48 -1.82 14.67
N GLN A 44 10.51 -1.12 13.52
CA GLN A 44 11.03 0.24 13.44
C GLN A 44 10.15 1.24 14.21
N ILE A 45 8.83 1.12 14.11
CA ILE A 45 7.86 1.92 14.88
C ILE A 45 8.03 1.68 16.39
N ASN A 46 8.22 0.43 16.80
CA ASN A 46 8.45 0.12 18.23
C ASN A 46 9.76 0.72 18.74
N ALA A 47 10.80 0.78 17.89
CA ALA A 47 12.08 1.39 18.24
C ALA A 47 12.00 2.92 18.31
N ASN A 48 11.22 3.54 17.41
CA ASN A 48 11.01 4.98 17.40
C ASN A 48 9.58 5.32 16.92
N PRO A 49 8.63 5.52 17.85
CA PRO A 49 7.21 5.64 17.53
C PRO A 49 6.80 7.02 17.02
N THR A 50 7.73 7.97 16.90
CA THR A 50 7.44 9.35 16.45
C THR A 50 7.73 9.58 14.97
N GLN A 51 8.24 8.57 14.25
CA GLN A 51 8.45 8.65 12.80
C GLN A 51 7.14 8.41 12.06
N GLY A 52 6.45 9.50 11.72
CA GLY A 52 5.14 9.45 11.06
C GLY A 52 5.16 8.75 9.70
N GLU A 53 6.28 8.85 8.97
CA GLU A 53 6.50 8.24 7.66
C GLU A 53 6.35 6.70 7.72
N LEU A 54 6.78 6.08 8.82
CA LEU A 54 6.69 4.63 9.00
C LEU A 54 5.23 4.17 9.12
N TYR A 55 4.39 4.97 9.77
CA TYR A 55 2.95 4.69 9.84
C TYR A 55 2.30 4.89 8.47
N HIS A 56 2.67 5.92 7.72
CA HIS A 56 2.20 6.07 6.33
C HIS A 56 2.55 4.83 5.49
N GLN A 57 3.80 4.39 5.53
CA GLN A 57 4.27 3.23 4.78
C GLN A 57 3.54 1.94 5.18
N ARG A 58 3.38 1.70 6.48
CA ARG A 58 2.69 0.51 6.99
C ARG A 58 1.19 0.57 6.70
N GLY A 59 0.57 1.74 6.78
CA GLY A 59 -0.81 1.99 6.38
C GLY A 59 -1.07 1.66 4.91
N THR A 60 -0.15 2.03 4.02
CA THR A 60 -0.22 1.67 2.59
C THR A 60 -0.16 0.16 2.38
N LEU A 61 0.70 -0.56 3.10
CA LEU A 61 0.73 -2.03 3.04
C LEU A 61 -0.56 -2.64 3.60
N TYR A 62 -1.10 -2.14 4.71
CA TYR A 62 -2.37 -2.59 5.23
C TYR A 62 -3.52 -2.36 4.24
N MET A 63 -3.56 -1.22 3.56
CA MET A 63 -4.54 -0.93 2.53
C MET A 63 -4.44 -1.93 1.37
N LEU A 64 -3.23 -2.18 0.85
CA LEU A 64 -3.00 -3.16 -0.21
C LEU A 64 -3.37 -4.59 0.21
N SER A 65 -3.21 -4.91 1.49
CA SER A 65 -3.61 -6.18 2.10
C SER A 65 -5.09 -6.23 2.53
N LYS A 66 -5.91 -5.23 2.15
CA LYS A 66 -7.33 -5.10 2.52
C LYS A 66 -7.60 -5.10 4.03
N LYS A 67 -6.60 -4.69 4.83
CA LYS A 67 -6.69 -4.50 6.28
C LYS A 67 -7.08 -3.04 6.57
N GLU A 68 -8.26 -2.65 6.11
CA GLU A 68 -8.71 -1.24 6.00
C GLU A 68 -8.69 -0.50 7.35
N GLN A 69 -9.18 -1.11 8.42
CA GLN A 69 -9.18 -0.45 9.74
C GLN A 69 -7.74 -0.18 10.24
N LEU A 70 -6.82 -1.12 10.02
CA LEU A 70 -5.41 -0.93 10.39
C LEU A 70 -4.76 0.16 9.54
N ALA A 71 -5.06 0.21 8.25
CA ALA A 71 -4.61 1.26 7.36
C ALA A 71 -5.09 2.65 7.82
N SER A 72 -6.38 2.78 8.15
CA SER A 72 -6.97 4.03 8.63
C SER A 72 -6.31 4.53 9.91
N ASN A 73 -6.04 3.62 10.85
CA ASN A 73 -5.36 3.94 12.10
C ASN A 73 -3.92 4.43 11.86
N ASP A 74 -3.17 3.75 11.00
CA ASP A 74 -1.79 4.11 10.66
C ASP A 74 -1.71 5.45 9.92
N PHE A 75 -2.59 5.69 8.94
CA PHE A 75 -2.64 7.01 8.30
C PHE A 75 -3.01 8.12 9.28
N SER A 76 -3.93 7.85 10.21
CA SER A 76 -4.27 8.80 11.27
C SER A 76 -3.08 9.11 12.17
N LYS A 77 -2.26 8.11 12.50
CA LYS A 77 -1.06 8.32 13.30
C LYS A 77 0.01 9.11 12.55
N SER A 78 0.21 8.85 11.26
CA SER A 78 1.09 9.65 10.40
C SER A 78 0.70 11.14 10.39
N ILE A 79 -0.61 11.42 10.27
CA ILE A 79 -1.18 12.77 10.31
C ILE A 79 -0.96 13.42 11.67
N GLU A 80 -1.24 12.71 12.77
CA GLU A 80 -1.05 13.20 14.15
C GLU A 80 0.41 13.59 14.42
N LEU A 81 1.36 12.79 13.92
CA LEU A 81 2.80 13.02 14.04
C LEU A 81 3.33 14.09 13.08
N LYS A 82 2.47 14.69 12.25
CA LYS A 82 2.84 15.72 11.26
C LYS A 82 3.95 15.26 10.32
N SER A 83 3.87 14.02 9.85
CA SER A 83 4.80 13.48 8.85
C SER A 83 4.93 14.40 7.63
N ASP A 84 6.08 14.35 6.95
CA ASP A 84 6.23 14.95 5.63
C ASP A 84 5.29 14.32 4.58
N MET A 85 4.73 13.15 4.89
CA MET A 85 3.72 12.43 4.10
C MET A 85 2.28 12.86 4.43
N GLN A 86 2.03 13.98 5.11
CA GLN A 86 0.67 14.38 5.52
C GLN A 86 -0.32 14.42 4.33
N ALA A 87 0.06 15.05 3.22
CA ALA A 87 -0.81 15.17 2.05
C ALA A 87 -1.23 13.78 1.52
N ASP A 88 -0.26 12.88 1.39
CA ASP A 88 -0.46 11.49 0.98
C ASP A 88 -1.28 10.71 2.02
N SER A 89 -0.98 10.83 3.31
CA SER A 89 -1.73 10.16 4.38
C SER A 89 -3.19 10.59 4.42
N TYR A 90 -3.50 11.87 4.22
CA TYR A 90 -4.90 12.31 4.06
C TYR A 90 -5.55 11.66 2.85
N PHE A 91 -4.88 11.66 1.69
CA PHE A 91 -5.41 11.07 0.47
C PHE A 91 -5.69 9.56 0.62
N TYR A 92 -4.73 8.78 1.13
CA TYR A 92 -4.92 7.35 1.31
C TYR A 92 -5.90 7.01 2.43
N ARG A 93 -5.97 7.81 3.50
CA ARG A 93 -7.02 7.65 4.51
C ARG A 93 -8.41 7.91 3.94
N ALA A 94 -8.56 8.89 3.05
CA ALA A 94 -9.83 9.14 2.36
C ALA A 94 -10.27 7.93 1.53
N LEU A 95 -9.36 7.30 0.78
CA LEU A 95 -9.65 6.08 0.02
C LEU A 95 -10.08 4.92 0.93
N VAL A 96 -9.39 4.73 2.06
CA VAL A 96 -9.75 3.70 3.04
C VAL A 96 -11.08 4.00 3.72
N LYS A 97 -11.36 5.27 4.07
CA LYS A 97 -12.64 5.68 4.64
C LYS A 97 -13.79 5.48 3.66
N GLN A 98 -13.55 5.77 2.38
CA GLN A 98 -14.53 5.52 1.33
C GLN A 98 -14.89 4.03 1.25
N SER A 99 -13.90 3.12 1.30
CA SER A 99 -14.17 1.68 1.28
C SER A 99 -14.87 1.17 2.55
N LEU A 100 -14.65 1.83 3.68
CA LEU A 100 -15.35 1.60 4.95
C LEU A 100 -16.74 2.27 5.02
N ASN A 101 -17.18 2.99 3.98
CA ASN A 101 -18.40 3.83 3.98
C ASN A 101 -18.42 4.92 5.09
N ASP A 102 -17.26 5.40 5.53
CA ASP A 102 -17.15 6.51 6.47
C ASP A 102 -17.38 7.84 5.72
N ALA A 103 -18.47 8.54 6.05
CA ALA A 103 -18.91 9.76 5.36
C ALA A 103 -17.91 10.94 5.42
N THR A 104 -16.87 10.87 6.26
CA THR A 104 -15.86 11.93 6.40
C THR A 104 -14.73 11.85 5.38
N TYR A 105 -14.76 10.93 4.40
CA TYR A 105 -13.68 10.78 3.41
C TYR A 105 -13.45 12.05 2.58
N CYS A 106 -14.49 12.85 2.31
CA CYS A 106 -14.36 14.10 1.55
C CYS A 106 -13.55 15.17 2.30
N ASP A 107 -13.60 15.20 3.63
CA ASP A 107 -12.81 16.13 4.44
C ASP A 107 -11.31 15.84 4.28
N ASP A 108 -10.95 14.55 4.23
CA ASP A 108 -9.57 14.12 4.03
C ASP A 108 -9.08 14.42 2.62
N PHE A 109 -9.91 14.22 1.58
CA PHE A 109 -9.57 14.64 0.22
C PHE A 109 -9.35 16.15 0.10
N ALA A 110 -10.22 16.96 0.72
CA ALA A 110 -10.07 18.41 0.74
C ALA A 110 -8.76 18.82 1.42
N MET A 111 -8.39 18.16 2.51
CA MET A 111 -7.13 18.42 3.21
C MET A 111 -5.91 18.00 2.39
N ALA A 112 -5.95 16.83 1.74
CA ALA A 112 -4.89 16.39 0.83
C ALA A 112 -4.67 17.38 -0.33
N LYS A 113 -5.75 17.88 -0.94
CA LYS A 113 -5.70 18.91 -1.98
C LYS A 113 -5.10 20.21 -1.44
N LYS A 114 -5.54 20.68 -0.26
CA LYS A 114 -5.02 21.88 0.42
C LYS A 114 -3.52 21.79 0.71
N LEU A 115 -3.03 20.60 1.08
CA LEU A 115 -1.62 20.34 1.37
C LEU A 115 -0.78 20.11 0.09
N GLY A 116 -1.39 20.15 -1.10
CA GLY A 116 -0.68 20.04 -2.37
C GLY A 116 -0.33 18.61 -2.76
N PHE A 117 -1.19 17.63 -2.44
CA PHE A 117 -1.05 16.27 -2.95
C PHE A 117 -0.97 16.27 -4.48
N LYS A 118 0.13 15.73 -5.02
CA LYS A 118 0.59 16.01 -6.39
C LYS A 118 -0.05 15.14 -7.47
N ASN A 119 -0.78 14.09 -7.12
CA ASN A 119 -1.43 13.26 -8.13
C ASN A 119 -2.73 13.90 -8.62
N THR A 120 -2.66 14.58 -9.76
CA THR A 120 -3.75 15.38 -10.31
C THR A 120 -4.76 14.58 -11.13
N ALA A 121 -4.40 13.39 -11.62
CA ALA A 121 -5.27 12.57 -12.47
C ALA A 121 -6.48 12.00 -11.71
N GLY A 122 -6.44 11.96 -10.38
CA GLY A 122 -7.51 11.42 -9.54
C GLY A 122 -8.58 12.41 -9.11
N TRP A 123 -8.39 13.73 -9.32
CA TRP A 123 -9.26 14.73 -8.68
C TRP A 123 -10.62 14.89 -9.35
N GLU A 124 -10.74 14.83 -10.68
CA GLU A 124 -12.03 15.10 -11.35
C GLU A 124 -13.18 14.20 -10.85
N PRO A 125 -13.00 12.87 -10.67
CA PRO A 125 -14.02 12.03 -10.05
C PRO A 125 -14.29 12.39 -8.57
N ILE A 126 -13.25 12.71 -7.81
CA ILE A 126 -13.34 13.07 -6.39
C ILE A 126 -14.12 14.39 -6.23
N ASP A 127 -13.81 15.40 -7.03
CA ASP A 127 -14.43 16.71 -7.04
C ASP A 127 -15.93 16.60 -7.37
N LYS A 128 -16.30 15.74 -8.31
CA LYS A 128 -17.70 15.44 -8.62
C LYS A 128 -18.44 14.78 -7.45
N ILE A 129 -17.78 13.87 -6.72
CA ILE A 129 -18.37 13.14 -5.60
C ILE A 129 -18.48 14.02 -4.35
N CYS A 130 -17.45 14.82 -4.07
CA CYS A 130 -17.32 15.61 -2.85
C CYS A 130 -17.78 17.07 -2.98
N GLY A 131 -17.98 17.57 -4.20
CA GLY A 131 -18.60 18.88 -4.46
C GLY A 131 -17.69 20.09 -4.25
N PHE A 132 -16.39 19.99 -4.56
CA PHE A 132 -15.43 21.09 -4.49
C PHE A 132 -14.51 21.17 -5.70
#